data_AF-T1L302-F1
#
_entry.id   AF-T1L302-F1
#
_cell.length_a   1.000
_cell.length_b   1.000
_cell.length_c   1.000
_cell.angle_alpha   90.00
_cell.angle_beta   90.00
_cell.angle_gamma   90.00
#
_symmetry.space_group_name_H-M   'P 1'
#
loop_
_entity.id
_entity.type
_entity.pdbx_description
1 polymer ?
#
loop_
_entity_poly.entity_id
_entity_poly.type
_entity_poly.pdbx_seq_one_letter_code
_entity_poly.pdbx_strand_id
1 'polypeptide(L)' 'MLSSLKNKRWLCHECKKTTGQKTTIGCDVCLSWYHLRCVGLKSAPKTEFYKCPECV' A
#
# COMPACT_ATOMS: atom_id res chain seq x y z
N MET A 1 -24.77 8.67 21.05
CA MET A 1 -24.47 9.16 19.67
C MET A 1 -23.12 9.86 19.75
N LEU A 2 -21.99 9.23 19.44
CA LEU A 2 -21.50 9.06 18.07
C LEU A 2 -20.55 7.87 18.00
N SER A 3 -21.04 6.83 17.35
CA SER A 3 -20.25 5.73 16.82
C SER A 3 -19.40 6.23 15.65
N SER A 4 -18.15 5.76 15.63
CA SER A 4 -17.39 5.42 14.42
C SER A 4 -16.69 6.50 13.58
N LEU A 5 -15.39 6.20 13.36
CA LEU A 5 -14.59 6.39 12.14
C LEU A 5 -13.80 7.69 11.97
N LYS A 6 -12.52 7.62 12.35
CA LYS A 6 -11.43 8.02 11.45
C LYS A 6 -10.20 7.15 11.70
N ASN A 7 -10.40 5.84 11.51
CA ASN A 7 -9.29 4.90 11.31
C ASN A 7 -8.44 5.49 10.17
N LYS A 8 -7.16 5.81 10.40
CA LYS A 8 -6.22 6.19 9.35
C LYS A 8 -6.11 5.00 8.39
N ARG A 9 -7.00 4.95 7.41
CA ARG A 9 -7.03 3.90 6.41
C ARG A 9 -5.94 4.24 5.42
N TRP A 10 -4.83 3.52 5.51
CA TRP A 10 -3.90 3.44 4.39
C TRP A 10 -4.70 2.86 3.21
N LEU A 11 -4.69 3.59 2.09
CA LEU A 11 -5.41 3.22 0.87
C LEU A 11 -4.38 2.83 -0.17
N CYS A 12 -4.66 1.77 -0.91
CA CYS A 12 -3.84 1.44 -2.07
C CYS A 12 -4.09 2.49 -3.16
N HIS A 13 -3.03 3.12 -3.67
CA HIS A 13 -3.16 4.14 -4.70
C HIS A 13 -3.73 3.58 -6.02
N GLU A 14 -3.40 2.34 -6.37
CA GLU A 14 -3.88 1.67 -7.60
C GLU A 14 -5.38 1.36 -7.56
N CYS A 15 -5.85 0.68 -6.51
CA CYS A 15 -7.22 0.15 -6.47
C CYS A 15 -8.17 0.96 -5.58
N LYS A 16 -7.67 1.99 -4.90
CA LYS A 16 -8.41 2.85 -3.94
C LYS A 16 -9.12 2.10 -2.82
N LYS A 17 -8.76 0.83 -2.59
CA LYS A 17 -9.29 -0.01 -1.50
C LYS A 17 -8.42 0.12 -0.26
N THR A 18 -9.02 -0.15 0.89
CA THR A 18 -8.30 -0.19 2.15
C THR A 18 -7.25 -1.28 2.09
N THR A 19 -6.06 -0.93 2.54
CA THR A 19 -5.02 -1.92 2.78
C THR A 19 -5.39 -2.66 4.05
N GLY A 20 -6.07 -3.81 3.89
CA GLY A 20 -6.24 -4.76 4.98
C GLY A 20 -4.88 -5.11 5.60
N GLN A 21 -4.89 -5.58 6.85
CA GLN A 21 -3.72 -5.62 7.73
C GLN A 21 -2.50 -6.46 7.27
N LYS A 22 -2.49 -7.09 6.09
CA LYS A 22 -1.56 -8.22 5.85
C LYS A 22 -0.69 -8.23 4.59
N THR A 23 -0.97 -7.48 3.52
CA THR A 23 -0.18 -7.61 2.27
C THR A 23 0.00 -6.30 1.50
N THR A 24 0.76 -5.39 2.09
CA THR A 24 1.11 -4.10 1.48
C THR A 24 2.59 -3.82 1.46
N ILE A 25 2.96 -2.96 0.52
CA ILE A 25 4.30 -2.41 0.37
C ILE A 25 4.21 -0.89 0.22
N GLY A 26 5.13 -0.17 0.86
CA GLY A 26 5.30 1.27 0.71
C GLY A 26 6.38 1.55 -0.33
N CYS A 27 6.14 2.52 -1.21
CA CYS A 27 7.16 3.01 -2.15
C CYS A 27 8.06 4.04 -1.45
N ASP A 28 9.38 3.87 -1.53
CA ASP A 28 10.36 4.81 -0.97
C ASP A 28 10.43 6.14 -1.71
N VAL A 29 9.95 6.20 -2.95
CA VAL A 29 10.02 7.41 -3.79
C VAL A 29 8.82 8.33 -3.55
N CYS A 30 7.61 7.80 -3.67
CA CYS A 30 6.38 8.60 -3.54
C CYS A 30 5.68 8.43 -2.18
N LEU A 31 6.25 7.63 -1.27
CA LEU A 31 5.74 7.36 0.08
C LEU A 31 4.27 6.87 0.10
N SER A 32 3.82 6.29 -1.01
CA SER A 32 2.46 5.76 -1.17
C SER A 32 2.42 4.26 -0.92
N TRP A 33 1.25 3.79 -0.48
CA TRP A 33 1.02 2.39 -0.13
C TRP A 33 0.31 1.66 -1.26
N TYR A 34 0.72 0.42 -1.48
CA TYR A 34 0.19 -0.42 -2.53
C TYR A 34 -0.02 -1.83 -2.01
N HIS A 35 -1.05 -2.52 -2.51
CA HIS A 35 -1.13 -3.96 -2.31
C HIS A 35 -0.06 -4.64 -3.16
N LEU A 36 0.60 -5.65 -2.60
CA LEU A 36 1.58 -6.46 -3.34
C LEU A 36 1.01 -6.92 -4.69
N ARG A 37 -0.25 -7.40 -4.72
CA ARG A 37 -0.92 -7.84 -5.94
C ARG A 37 -1.22 -6.72 -6.94
N CYS A 38 -1.48 -5.49 -6.48
CA CYS A 38 -1.73 -4.35 -7.37
C CYS A 38 -0.47 -3.99 -8.17
N VAL A 39 0.68 -4.03 -7.51
CA VAL A 39 1.99 -3.79 -8.12
C VAL A 39 2.62 -5.05 -8.74
N GLY A 40 1.86 -6.14 -8.89
CA GLY A 40 2.33 -7.38 -9.52
C GLY A 40 3.30 -8.23 -8.67
N LEU A 41 3.49 -7.90 -7.40
CA LEU A 41 4.32 -8.65 -6.46
C LEU A 41 3.53 -9.77 -5.78
N LYS A 42 4.14 -10.96 -5.70
CA LYS A 42 3.60 -12.09 -4.92
C LYS A 42 4.00 -12.03 -3.44
N SER A 43 5.10 -11.36 -3.13
CA SER A 43 5.65 -11.24 -1.77
C SER A 43 6.44 -9.94 -1.65
N ALA A 44 6.58 -9.42 -0.43
CA ALA A 44 7.45 -8.27 -0.19
C ALA A 44 8.89 -8.64 -0.59
N PRO A 45 9.56 -7.80 -1.39
CA PRO A 45 10.93 -8.04 -1.77
C PRO A 45 11.82 -7.92 -0.53
N LYS A 46 12.93 -8.66 -0.50
CA LYS A 46 13.90 -8.60 0.61
C LYS A 46 14.83 -7.38 0.57
N THR A 47 14.68 -6.53 -0.44
CA THR A 47 15.42 -5.28 -0.58
C THR A 47 14.84 -4.22 0.35
N GLU A 48 15.72 -3.41 0.93
CA GLU A 48 15.36 -2.27 1.78
C GLU A 48 14.71 -1.13 0.99
N PHE A 49 14.87 -1.12 -0.34
CA PHE A 49 14.30 -0.10 -1.22
C PHE A 49 13.26 -0.71 -2.16
N TYR A 50 12.07 -0.12 -2.20
CA TYR A 50 11.04 -0.48 -3.16
C TYR A 50 10.53 0.73 -3.95
N LYS A 51 10.44 0.58 -5.27
CA LYS A 51 9.91 1.57 -6.21
C LYS A 51 8.65 1.02 -6.87
N CYS A 52 7.53 1.75 -6.77
CA CYS A 52 6.29 1.37 -7.45
C CYS A 52 6.41 1.58 -8.97
N PRO A 53 5.59 0.89 -9.79
CA PRO A 53 5.63 1.00 -11.25
C PRO A 53 5.38 2.42 -11.78
N GLU A 54 4.65 3.24 -11.04
CA GLU A 54 4.43 4.66 -11.36
C GLU A 54 5.70 5.52 -11.19
N CYS A 55 6.64 5.08 -10.33
CA CYS A 55 7.87 5.80 -10.06
C CYS A 55 9.06 5.25 -10.86
N VAL A 56 9.02 4.00 -11.33
CA VAL A 56 10.08 3.36 -12.13
C VAL A 56 10.30 4.15 -13.40
#